data_AF-A0A7X6XPL6-F1
#
_entry.id   AF-A0A7X6XPL6-F1
#
_cell.length_a   1.000
_cell.length_b   1.000
_cell.length_c   1.000
_cell.angle_alpha   90.00
_cell.angle_beta   90.00
_cell.angle_gamma   90.00
#
_symmetry.space_group_name_H-M   'P 1'
#
loop_
_entity.id
_entity.type
_entity.pdbx_description
1 polymer ?
#
loop_
_entity_poly.entity_id
_entity_poly.type
_entity_poly.pdbx_seq_one_letter_code
_entity_poly.pdbx_strand_id
1 'polypeptide(L)'
;MITGDPAQLRQVLVNLVTNAAEAAGSQAGTIRISTGLLRADAAYLSRAYGDGDLPEGTYAYLEVADNGQGMDAATLAHLFDPFFSTKGNGRGLGLAATLGIVRRHRGGLLVESEPGRGTTVRALFPCAGPSPAAAPPPARAAATEDPAARTWRGSGTILVVDDEEVVRQVTSTMLRLLGFSVLLASDGVEGVALFARHHAEIAAVLLDLAMPHMTGDQAFDEIQRIRPDACVILSSGYTERDAMSRFAGKGLAGFLQKPYELQALAAKLREVLSRSPARERPADAS
;
A
#
# COMPACT_ATOMS: atom_id res chain seq x y z
N MET A 1 -5.92 -18.52 4.40
CA MET A 1 -5.34 -17.32 3.76
C MET A 1 -5.74 -16.10 4.57
N ILE A 2 -4.88 -15.08 4.60
CA ILE A 2 -5.17 -13.79 5.24
C ILE A 2 -5.67 -12.85 4.15
N THR A 3 -6.74 -12.10 4.41
CA THR A 3 -7.19 -11.03 3.52
C THR A 3 -6.58 -9.72 4.01
N GLY A 4 -5.74 -9.08 3.20
CA GLY A 4 -5.06 -7.85 3.62
C GLY A 4 -4.17 -7.23 2.55
N ASP A 5 -3.81 -5.96 2.75
CA ASP A 5 -2.91 -5.22 1.87
C ASP A 5 -1.45 -5.59 2.16
N PRO A 6 -0.72 -6.17 1.18
CA PRO A 6 0.69 -6.54 1.34
C PRO A 6 1.62 -5.37 1.69
N ALA A 7 1.30 -4.13 1.27
CA ALA A 7 2.09 -2.96 1.59
C ALA A 7 1.96 -2.60 3.07
N GLN A 8 0.72 -2.57 3.58
CA GLN A 8 0.45 -2.39 5.01
C GLN A 8 1.08 -3.49 5.88
N LEU A 9 1.00 -4.76 5.46
CA LEU A 9 1.66 -5.85 6.19
C LEU A 9 3.19 -5.73 6.18
N ARG A 10 3.78 -5.25 5.08
CA ARG A 10 5.21 -4.94 5.00
C ARG A 10 5.59 -3.79 5.94
N GLN A 11 4.76 -2.76 6.03
CA GLN A 11 4.99 -1.64 6.94
C GLN A 11 4.97 -2.10 8.40
N VAL A 12 4.06 -3.00 8.77
CA VAL A 12 4.06 -3.65 10.09
C VAL A 12 5.40 -4.33 10.35
N LEU A 13 5.88 -5.15 9.40
CA LEU A 13 7.17 -5.82 9.54
C LEU A 13 8.34 -4.83 9.71
N VAL A 14 8.43 -3.81 8.86
CA VAL A 14 9.50 -2.81 8.91
C VAL A 14 9.48 -2.05 10.23
N ASN A 15 8.30 -1.64 10.71
CA ASN A 15 8.17 -0.95 12.00
C ASN A 15 8.66 -1.82 13.16
N LEU A 16 8.23 -3.09 13.20
CA LEU A 16 8.61 -4.00 14.28
C LEU A 16 10.11 -4.31 14.27
N VAL A 17 10.69 -4.58 13.09
CA VAL A 17 12.13 -4.83 12.95
C VAL A 17 12.96 -3.59 13.30
N THR A 18 12.50 -2.39 12.91
CA THR A 18 13.18 -1.13 13.26
C THR A 18 13.20 -0.94 14.78
N ASN A 19 12.06 -1.14 15.45
CA ASN A 19 11.98 -1.03 16.91
C ASN A 19 12.88 -2.06 17.62
N ALA A 20 12.90 -3.30 17.12
CA ALA A 20 13.77 -4.37 17.62
C ALA A 20 15.26 -4.02 17.46
N ALA A 21 15.66 -3.51 16.29
CA ALA A 21 17.03 -3.08 16.03
C ALA A 21 17.45 -1.91 16.92
N GLU A 22 16.58 -0.92 17.10
CA GLU A 22 16.81 0.19 18.03
C GLU A 22 16.88 -0.29 19.50
N ALA A 23 16.20 -1.38 19.87
CA ALA A 23 16.22 -1.94 21.23
C ALA A 23 17.54 -2.65 21.57
N ALA A 24 18.26 -3.16 20.56
CA ALA A 24 19.59 -3.74 20.73
C ALA A 24 20.68 -2.69 21.04
N GLY A 25 20.48 -1.43 20.60
CA GLY A 25 21.41 -0.33 20.85
C GLY A 25 22.82 -0.64 20.34
N SER A 26 23.82 -0.51 21.23
CA SER A 26 25.24 -0.75 20.91
C SER A 26 25.69 -2.20 21.17
N GLN A 27 24.81 -3.07 21.67
CA GLN A 27 25.14 -4.47 21.93
C GLN A 27 24.82 -5.34 20.71
N ALA A 28 25.50 -6.48 20.59
CA ALA A 28 25.14 -7.50 19.60
C ALA A 28 23.77 -8.08 19.93
N GLY A 29 22.73 -7.60 19.24
CA GLY A 29 21.36 -8.08 19.38
C GLY A 29 21.03 -9.20 18.40
N THR A 30 20.07 -10.04 18.77
CA THR A 30 19.44 -11.02 17.89
C THR A 30 17.99 -10.60 17.68
N ILE A 31 17.59 -10.49 16.41
CA ILE A 31 16.19 -10.29 16.02
C ILE A 31 15.71 -11.58 15.36
N ARG A 32 14.63 -12.15 15.87
CA ARG A 32 13.96 -13.32 15.32
C ARG A 32 12.64 -12.90 14.69
N ILE A 33 12.43 -13.29 13.44
CA ILE A 33 11.16 -13.10 12.73
C ILE A 33 10.54 -14.48 12.55
N SER A 34 9.31 -14.64 13.04
CA SER A 34 8.56 -15.90 12.94
C SER A 34 7.21 -15.65 12.30
N THR A 35 6.77 -16.57 11.45
CA THR A 35 5.40 -16.57 10.92
C THR A 35 4.78 -17.96 11.09
N GLY A 36 3.47 -18.01 11.23
CA GLY A 36 2.78 -19.28 11.36
C GLY A 36 1.29 -19.12 11.53
N LEU A 37 0.65 -20.23 11.87
CA LEU A 37 -0.77 -20.30 12.21
C LEU A 37 -0.92 -20.71 13.67
N LEU A 38 -1.88 -20.15 14.36
CA LEU A 38 -2.29 -20.58 15.69
C LEU A 38 -3.82 -20.56 15.81
N ARG A 39 -4.36 -21.40 16.68
CA ARG A 39 -5.75 -21.24 17.12
C ARG A 39 -5.75 -20.39 18.38
N ALA A 40 -6.53 -19.32 18.37
CA ALA A 40 -6.68 -18.40 19.48
C ALA A 40 -8.09 -18.53 20.06
N ASP A 41 -8.17 -18.74 21.37
CA ASP A 41 -9.41 -18.68 22.15
C ASP A 41 -9.61 -17.26 22.73
N ALA A 42 -10.76 -17.02 23.36
CA ALA A 42 -11.10 -15.71 23.91
C ALA A 42 -10.10 -15.29 25.00
N ALA A 43 -9.60 -16.24 25.81
CA ALA A 43 -8.63 -15.97 26.86
C ALA A 43 -7.31 -15.45 26.27
N TYR A 44 -6.80 -16.06 25.22
CA TYR A 44 -5.60 -15.63 24.52
C TYR A 44 -5.79 -14.29 23.81
N LEU A 45 -6.94 -14.10 23.16
CA LEU A 45 -7.27 -12.87 22.43
C LEU A 45 -7.54 -11.67 23.35
N SER A 46 -8.01 -11.89 24.58
CA SER A 46 -8.22 -10.83 25.58
C SER A 46 -6.95 -10.06 25.95
N ARG A 47 -5.78 -10.68 25.73
CA ARG A 47 -4.45 -10.08 25.95
C ARG A 47 -3.98 -9.21 24.79
N ALA A 48 -4.67 -9.25 23.66
CA ALA A 48 -4.28 -8.53 22.46
C ALA A 48 -4.83 -7.10 22.45
N TYR A 49 -4.01 -6.16 22.02
CA TYR A 49 -4.43 -4.82 21.66
C TYR A 49 -5.14 -4.87 20.31
N GLY A 50 -6.45 -4.65 20.29
CA GLY A 50 -7.29 -4.69 19.09
C GLY A 50 -8.44 -3.68 19.15
N ASP A 51 -9.40 -3.82 18.24
CA ASP A 51 -10.71 -3.16 18.30
C ASP A 51 -11.77 -4.20 18.67
N GLY A 52 -12.42 -4.02 19.82
CA GLY A 52 -13.47 -4.94 20.32
C GLY A 52 -12.95 -6.34 20.70
N ASP A 53 -13.90 -7.25 20.96
CA ASP A 53 -13.59 -8.67 21.20
C ASP A 53 -13.23 -9.35 19.87
N LEU A 54 -11.95 -9.67 19.70
CA LEU A 54 -11.48 -10.46 18.56
C LEU A 54 -12.14 -11.86 18.59
N PRO A 55 -12.72 -12.34 17.48
CA PRO A 55 -13.43 -13.61 17.47
C PRO A 55 -12.46 -14.79 17.62
N GLU A 56 -12.85 -15.80 18.39
CA GLU A 56 -12.08 -17.04 18.48
C GLU A 56 -11.92 -17.68 17.10
N GLY A 57 -10.76 -18.29 16.85
CA GLY A 57 -10.53 -18.94 15.56
C GLY A 57 -9.08 -19.18 15.22
N THR A 58 -8.84 -19.42 13.93
CA THR A 58 -7.48 -19.59 13.40
C THR A 58 -6.93 -18.23 12.99
N TYR A 59 -5.77 -17.89 13.53
CA TYR A 59 -5.05 -16.66 13.22
C TYR A 59 -3.73 -17.01 12.54
N ALA A 60 -3.39 -16.24 11.50
CA ALA A 60 -2.02 -16.16 11.05
C ALA A 60 -1.29 -15.13 11.88
N TYR A 61 -0.04 -15.40 12.23
CA TYR A 61 0.76 -14.47 13.01
C TYR A 61 2.04 -14.06 12.27
N LEU A 62 2.44 -12.82 12.50
CA LEU A 62 3.78 -12.30 12.27
C LEU A 62 4.35 -11.88 13.62
N GLU A 63 5.48 -12.45 13.98
CA GLU A 63 6.15 -12.20 15.24
C GLU A 63 7.56 -11.67 15.00
N VAL A 64 7.92 -10.62 15.75
CA VAL A 64 9.28 -10.10 15.84
C VAL A 64 9.69 -10.14 17.31
N ALA A 65 10.77 -10.86 17.61
CA ALA A 65 11.34 -10.96 18.94
C ALA A 65 12.78 -10.45 18.94
N ASP A 66 13.13 -9.63 19.92
CA ASP A 66 14.49 -9.16 20.18
C ASP A 66 14.94 -9.52 21.59
N ASN A 67 16.26 -9.52 21.80
CA ASN A 67 16.89 -9.66 23.12
C ASN A 67 17.47 -8.32 23.62
N GLY A 68 16.87 -7.20 23.21
CA GLY A 68 17.29 -5.86 23.57
C GLY A 68 16.95 -5.50 25.01
N GLN A 69 16.89 -4.20 25.29
CA GLN A 69 16.72 -3.67 26.65
C GLN A 69 15.35 -3.97 27.28
N GLY A 70 14.34 -4.35 26.47
CA GLY A 70 12.97 -4.54 26.94
C GLY A 70 12.31 -3.25 27.44
N MET A 71 11.09 -3.38 27.96
CA MET A 71 10.26 -2.29 28.44
C MET A 71 9.68 -2.61 29.81
N ASP A 72 9.59 -1.61 30.69
CA ASP A 72 8.90 -1.73 31.97
C ASP A 72 7.37 -1.54 31.80
N ALA A 73 6.62 -1.81 32.88
CA ALA A 73 5.16 -1.72 32.85
C ALA A 73 4.65 -0.31 32.53
N ALA A 74 5.37 0.73 32.98
CA ALA A 74 5.02 2.12 32.68
C ALA A 74 5.18 2.43 31.18
N THR A 75 6.27 1.96 30.56
CA THR A 75 6.51 2.11 29.11
C THR A 75 5.48 1.31 28.30
N LEU A 76 5.14 0.08 28.72
CA LEU A 76 4.12 -0.74 28.05
C LEU A 76 2.74 -0.08 28.05
N ALA A 77 2.37 0.65 29.12
CA ALA A 77 1.09 1.34 29.20
C ALA A 77 0.92 2.46 28.16
N HIS A 78 2.03 3.08 27.75
CA HIS A 78 2.07 4.19 26.80
C HIS A 78 2.58 3.78 25.41
N LEU A 79 2.77 2.47 25.16
CA LEU A 79 3.46 1.94 23.99
C LEU A 79 2.85 2.37 22.64
N PHE A 80 1.53 2.59 22.62
CA PHE A 80 0.78 2.96 21.43
C PHE A 80 0.38 4.43 21.39
N ASP A 81 0.80 5.22 22.37
CA ASP A 81 0.53 6.65 22.39
C ASP A 81 1.33 7.32 21.25
N PRO A 82 0.66 8.07 20.35
CA PRO A 82 1.36 8.78 19.29
C PRO A 82 2.44 9.69 19.88
N PHE A 83 3.65 9.65 19.29
CA PHE A 83 4.81 10.43 19.71
C PHE A 83 5.44 10.03 21.05
N PHE A 84 4.91 9.02 21.75
CA PHE A 84 5.57 8.46 22.92
C PHE A 84 6.81 7.68 22.48
N SER A 85 7.97 8.09 23.00
CA SER A 85 9.25 7.43 22.77
C SER A 85 10.12 7.58 24.01
N THR A 86 10.74 6.49 24.44
CA THR A 86 11.77 6.50 25.50
C THR A 86 13.17 6.82 24.94
N LYS A 87 13.29 7.06 23.62
CA LYS A 87 14.54 7.29 22.91
C LYS A 87 14.49 8.61 22.13
N GLY A 88 15.42 9.53 22.40
CA GLY A 88 15.41 10.91 21.91
C GLY A 88 15.47 11.13 20.39
N ASN A 89 15.71 10.08 19.59
CA ASN A 89 15.77 10.15 18.12
C ASN A 89 14.64 9.36 17.41
N GLY A 90 13.80 8.63 18.14
CA GLY A 90 12.70 7.85 17.57
C GLY A 90 11.44 8.71 17.46
N ARG A 91 10.79 8.73 16.29
CA ARG A 91 9.57 9.54 16.06
C ARG A 91 8.35 9.09 16.89
N GLY A 92 8.40 7.96 17.59
CA GLY A 92 7.30 7.46 18.44
C GLY A 92 6.02 7.07 17.66
N LEU A 93 6.14 6.84 16.34
CA LEU A 93 4.99 6.58 15.46
C LEU A 93 4.87 5.11 15.03
N GLY A 94 5.94 4.33 15.14
CA GLY A 94 6.03 2.98 14.55
C GLY A 94 5.00 2.00 15.12
N LEU A 95 4.84 1.92 16.45
CA LEU A 95 3.89 1.00 17.08
C LEU A 95 2.44 1.48 17.01
N ALA A 96 2.20 2.79 17.10
CA ALA A 96 0.88 3.37 16.88
C ALA A 96 0.36 3.10 15.45
N ALA A 97 1.21 3.30 14.44
CA ALA A 97 0.88 2.96 13.06
C ALA A 97 0.67 1.45 12.87
N THR A 98 1.50 0.62 13.52
CA THR A 98 1.37 -0.85 13.49
C THR A 98 0.03 -1.30 14.07
N LEU A 99 -0.38 -0.74 15.21
CA LEU A 99 -1.69 -1.03 15.80
C LEU A 99 -2.84 -0.58 14.89
N GLY A 100 -2.75 0.60 14.28
CA GLY A 100 -3.74 1.08 13.32
C GLY A 100 -3.88 0.16 12.09
N ILE A 101 -2.76 -0.32 11.55
CA ILE A 101 -2.75 -1.25 10.41
C ILE A 101 -3.36 -2.60 10.82
N VAL A 102 -2.95 -3.15 11.97
CA VAL A 102 -3.45 -4.45 12.45
C VAL A 102 -4.95 -4.38 12.73
N ARG A 103 -5.44 -3.30 13.33
CA ARG A 103 -6.88 -3.04 13.52
C ARG A 103 -7.65 -2.98 12.21
N ARG A 104 -7.12 -2.29 11.19
CA ARG A 104 -7.72 -2.23 9.85
C ARG A 104 -7.91 -3.62 9.22
N HIS A 105 -7.05 -4.57 9.58
CA HIS A 105 -7.12 -5.97 9.17
C HIS A 105 -7.92 -6.86 10.13
N ARG A 106 -8.68 -6.27 11.07
CA ARG A 106 -9.44 -6.99 12.12
C ARG A 106 -8.57 -7.90 12.97
N GLY A 107 -7.30 -7.53 13.12
CA GLY A 107 -6.30 -8.25 13.87
C GLY A 107 -6.09 -7.68 15.27
N GLY A 108 -5.18 -8.33 16.01
CA GLY A 108 -4.72 -7.87 17.31
C GLY A 108 -3.20 -7.90 17.43
N LEU A 109 -2.64 -7.08 18.30
CA LEU A 109 -1.22 -7.12 18.66
C LEU A 109 -1.05 -7.70 20.06
N LEU A 110 -0.24 -8.73 20.21
CA LEU A 110 0.31 -9.13 21.50
C LEU A 110 1.68 -8.48 21.67
N VAL A 111 1.94 -7.96 22.87
CA VAL A 111 3.26 -7.46 23.25
C VAL A 111 3.65 -8.10 24.56
N GLU A 112 4.82 -8.73 24.58
CA GLU A 112 5.45 -9.31 25.77
C GLU A 112 6.84 -8.68 25.88
N SER A 113 7.13 -7.98 26.97
CA SER A 113 8.42 -7.32 27.17
C SER A 113 8.77 -7.31 28.65
N GLU A 114 10.03 -7.58 28.97
CA GLU A 114 10.57 -7.49 30.32
C GLU A 114 11.92 -6.75 30.28
N PRO A 115 12.20 -5.83 31.23
CA PRO A 115 13.48 -5.13 31.28
C PRO A 115 14.67 -6.11 31.30
N GLY A 116 15.60 -5.93 30.37
CA GLY A 116 16.81 -6.75 30.22
C GLY A 116 16.60 -8.12 29.57
N ARG A 117 15.38 -8.49 29.15
CA ARG A 117 15.10 -9.76 28.46
C ARG A 117 14.65 -9.59 27.00
N GLY A 118 14.40 -8.36 26.59
CA GLY A 118 13.97 -8.00 25.24
C GLY A 118 12.45 -7.92 25.08
N THR A 119 12.00 -7.82 23.84
CA THR A 119 10.59 -7.64 23.48
C THR A 119 10.17 -8.64 22.43
N THR A 120 8.98 -9.21 22.58
CA THR A 120 8.28 -9.99 21.56
C THR A 120 6.98 -9.28 21.19
N VAL A 121 6.84 -8.93 19.91
CA VAL A 121 5.61 -8.36 19.37
C VAL A 121 5.03 -9.33 18.35
N ARG A 122 3.77 -9.73 18.55
CA ARG A 122 3.05 -10.66 17.68
C ARG A 122 1.80 -10.00 17.11
N ALA A 123 1.82 -9.71 15.82
CA ALA A 123 0.65 -9.30 15.06
C ALA A 123 -0.16 -10.53 14.65
N LEU A 124 -1.44 -10.54 15.02
CA LEU A 124 -2.41 -11.60 14.75
C LEU A 124 -3.38 -11.12 13.69
N PHE A 125 -3.59 -11.92 12.65
CA PHE A 125 -4.55 -11.65 11.59
C PHE A 125 -5.53 -12.82 11.47
N PRO A 126 -6.85 -12.57 11.53
CA PRO A 126 -7.83 -13.65 11.41
C PRO A 126 -7.69 -14.30 10.03
N CYS A 127 -7.54 -15.63 10.02
CA CYS A 127 -7.62 -16.35 8.75
C CYS A 127 -9.08 -16.31 8.28
N ALA A 128 -9.27 -16.14 6.97
CA ALA A 128 -10.55 -16.50 6.38
C ALA A 128 -10.81 -17.97 6.71
N GLY A 129 -11.82 -18.24 7.55
CA GLY A 129 -12.25 -19.60 7.84
C GLY A 129 -12.73 -20.29 6.56
N PRO A 130 -12.89 -21.62 6.54
CA PRO A 130 -13.73 -22.25 5.54
C PRO A 130 -15.15 -21.69 5.73
N SER A 131 -15.53 -20.76 4.86
CA SER A 131 -16.92 -20.28 4.83
C SER A 131 -17.81 -21.46 4.42
N PRO A 132 -18.84 -21.84 5.19
CA PRO A 132 -19.92 -22.63 4.62
C PRO A 132 -20.61 -21.70 3.62
N ALA A 133 -20.37 -21.96 2.33
CA ALA A 133 -21.05 -21.38 1.16
C ALA A 133 -22.04 -20.25 1.53
N ALA A 134 -21.51 -19.06 1.81
CA ALA A 134 -22.34 -17.88 1.76
C ALA A 134 -22.78 -17.76 0.31
N ALA A 135 -24.08 -17.96 0.09
CA ALA A 135 -24.70 -17.83 -1.22
C ALA A 135 -24.16 -16.55 -1.89
N PRO A 136 -23.76 -16.64 -3.17
CA PRO A 136 -23.25 -15.48 -3.88
C PRO A 136 -24.30 -14.35 -3.79
N PRO A 137 -23.89 -13.09 -3.59
CA PRO A 137 -24.80 -11.97 -3.77
C PRO A 137 -25.49 -12.13 -5.14
N PRO A 138 -26.79 -11.81 -5.27
CA PRO A 138 -27.52 -12.03 -6.50
C PRO A 138 -26.73 -11.41 -7.65
N ALA A 139 -26.42 -12.26 -8.63
CA ALA A 139 -25.65 -11.92 -9.80
C ALA A 139 -26.17 -10.62 -10.38
N ARG A 140 -25.44 -9.53 -10.17
CA ARG A 140 -25.51 -8.41 -11.11
C ARG A 140 -24.77 -8.91 -12.33
N ALA A 141 -25.56 -9.46 -13.25
CA ALA A 141 -25.20 -10.14 -14.47
C ALA A 141 -23.69 -10.11 -14.75
N ALA A 142 -23.05 -11.27 -14.54
CA ALA A 142 -21.84 -11.60 -15.25
C ALA A 142 -22.16 -11.43 -16.74
N ALA A 143 -21.81 -10.26 -17.29
CA ALA A 143 -21.57 -10.13 -18.71
C ALA A 143 -20.39 -11.07 -18.96
N THR A 144 -20.73 -12.25 -19.46
CA THR A 144 -19.89 -13.19 -20.21
C THR A 144 -18.41 -12.84 -20.15
N GLU A 145 -17.66 -13.59 -19.33
CA GLU A 145 -16.20 -13.58 -19.35
C GLU A 145 -15.73 -13.90 -20.77
N ASP A 146 -15.38 -12.85 -21.50
CA ASP A 146 -14.74 -12.96 -22.80
C ASP A 146 -13.33 -13.55 -22.59
N PRO A 147 -12.97 -14.67 -23.25
CA PRO A 147 -11.61 -15.18 -23.28
C PRO A 147 -10.56 -14.12 -23.66
N ALA A 148 -10.96 -13.02 -24.32
CA ALA A 148 -10.11 -11.86 -24.60
C ALA A 148 -9.54 -11.15 -23.36
N ALA A 149 -10.15 -11.31 -22.17
CA ALA A 149 -9.71 -10.66 -20.94
C ALA A 149 -8.34 -11.17 -20.44
N ARG A 150 -7.94 -12.40 -20.82
CA ARG A 150 -6.60 -12.96 -20.52
C ARG A 150 -5.50 -12.49 -21.48
N THR A 151 -5.87 -11.77 -22.53
CA THR A 151 -4.94 -11.34 -23.62
C THR A 151 -4.62 -9.86 -23.62
N TRP A 152 -5.15 -9.05 -22.70
CA TRP A 152 -4.80 -7.64 -22.67
C TRP A 152 -3.36 -7.45 -22.22
N ARG A 153 -2.48 -7.19 -23.19
CA ARG A 153 -1.15 -6.65 -22.96
C ARG A 153 -1.19 -5.17 -23.26
N GLY A 154 -0.90 -4.38 -22.24
CA GLY A 154 -0.61 -2.96 -22.42
C GLY A 154 0.59 -2.76 -23.33
N SER A 155 0.65 -1.62 -24.00
CA SER A 155 1.84 -1.19 -24.74
C SER A 155 2.06 0.31 -24.56
N GLY A 156 3.30 0.75 -24.66
CA GLY A 156 3.71 2.13 -24.38
C GLY A 156 4.33 2.29 -22.99
N THR A 157 4.63 3.54 -22.64
CA THR A 157 5.33 3.88 -21.40
C THR A 157 4.37 4.49 -20.39
N ILE A 158 4.44 4.06 -19.14
CA ILE A 158 3.70 4.64 -18.02
C ILE A 158 4.69 5.39 -17.14
N LEU A 159 4.41 6.67 -16.88
CA LEU A 159 5.17 7.47 -15.92
C LEU A 159 4.50 7.32 -14.54
N VAL A 160 5.26 6.91 -13.53
CA VAL A 160 4.80 6.82 -12.14
C VAL A 160 5.51 7.91 -11.33
N VAL A 161 4.72 8.80 -10.73
CA VAL A 161 5.20 9.93 -9.93
C VAL A 161 4.64 9.78 -8.52
N ASP A 162 5.52 9.50 -7.57
CA ASP A 162 5.18 9.09 -6.21
C ASP A 162 6.41 9.27 -5.33
N ASP A 163 6.33 9.85 -4.14
CA ASP A 163 7.50 10.08 -3.28
C ASP A 163 7.91 8.83 -2.49
N GLU A 164 6.99 7.89 -2.30
CA GLU A 164 7.27 6.63 -1.61
C GLU A 164 7.95 5.61 -2.55
N GLU A 165 9.25 5.36 -2.31
CA GLU A 165 10.04 4.42 -3.12
C GLU A 165 9.39 3.02 -3.22
N VAL A 166 8.84 2.53 -2.10
CA VAL A 166 8.20 1.21 -2.05
C VAL A 166 6.97 1.17 -2.97
N VAL A 167 6.16 2.22 -2.99
CA VAL A 167 4.98 2.31 -3.86
C VAL A 167 5.43 2.38 -5.32
N ARG A 168 6.43 3.20 -5.66
CA ARG A 168 7.02 3.25 -7.02
C ARG A 168 7.44 1.86 -7.51
N GLN A 169 8.17 1.10 -6.69
CA GLN A 169 8.69 -0.22 -7.09
C GLN A 169 7.59 -1.26 -7.28
N VAL A 170 6.60 -1.29 -6.37
CA VAL A 170 5.46 -2.20 -6.48
C VAL A 170 4.63 -1.89 -7.72
N THR A 171 4.30 -0.62 -7.94
CA THR A 171 3.56 -0.18 -9.12
C THR A 171 4.34 -0.45 -10.40
N SER A 172 5.66 -0.20 -10.42
CA SER A 172 6.51 -0.56 -11.56
C SER A 172 6.44 -2.05 -11.90
N THR A 173 6.51 -2.92 -10.89
CA THR A 173 6.42 -4.36 -11.06
C THR A 173 5.07 -4.77 -11.65
N MET A 174 3.97 -4.22 -11.11
CA MET A 174 2.62 -4.47 -11.63
C MET A 174 2.47 -4.01 -13.09
N LEU A 175 2.93 -2.81 -13.43
CA LEU A 175 2.85 -2.27 -14.79
C LEU A 175 3.68 -3.07 -15.80
N ARG A 176 4.87 -3.53 -15.42
CA ARG A 176 5.71 -4.41 -16.25
C ARG A 176 5.04 -5.77 -16.49
N LEU A 177 4.37 -6.34 -15.48
CA LEU A 177 3.58 -7.57 -15.64
C LEU A 177 2.41 -7.39 -16.62
N LEU A 178 1.86 -6.18 -16.71
CA LEU A 178 0.82 -5.82 -17.68
C LEU A 178 1.38 -5.50 -19.08
N GLY A 179 2.70 -5.50 -19.27
CA GLY A 179 3.37 -5.31 -20.56
C GLY A 179 3.85 -3.89 -20.87
N PHE A 180 3.77 -2.97 -19.90
CA PHE A 180 4.22 -1.58 -20.10
C PHE A 180 5.71 -1.38 -19.79
N SER A 181 6.31 -0.42 -20.48
CA SER A 181 7.54 0.24 -20.03
C SER A 181 7.21 1.22 -18.91
N VAL A 182 8.14 1.43 -17.97
CA VAL A 182 7.89 2.28 -16.79
C VAL A 182 9.00 3.29 -16.61
N LEU A 183 8.62 4.56 -16.50
CA LEU A 183 9.47 5.65 -16.00
C LEU A 183 9.04 5.97 -14.57
N LEU A 184 10.00 6.22 -13.68
CA LEU A 184 9.76 6.50 -12.28
C LEU A 184 10.26 7.91 -11.95
N ALA A 185 9.48 8.66 -11.18
CA ALA A 185 9.85 9.95 -10.62
C ALA A 185 9.53 9.97 -9.12
N SER A 186 10.43 10.53 -8.31
CA SER A 186 10.27 10.63 -6.87
C SER A 186 9.50 11.86 -6.38
N ASP A 187 9.19 12.80 -7.27
CA ASP A 187 8.40 13.97 -6.93
C ASP A 187 7.80 14.60 -8.19
N GLY A 188 6.92 15.59 -8.00
CA GLY A 188 6.26 16.30 -9.09
C GLY A 188 7.22 17.03 -10.04
N VAL A 189 8.37 17.52 -9.55
CA VAL A 189 9.35 18.26 -10.38
C VAL A 189 10.03 17.29 -11.34
N GLU A 190 10.53 16.16 -10.83
CA GLU A 190 11.11 15.10 -11.65
C GLU A 190 10.05 14.51 -12.61
N GLY A 191 8.83 14.33 -12.13
CA GLY A 191 7.71 13.83 -12.94
C GLY A 191 7.42 14.71 -14.15
N VAL A 192 7.29 16.03 -13.94
CA VAL A 192 7.10 17.00 -15.02
C VAL A 192 8.31 17.04 -15.95
N ALA A 193 9.53 16.98 -15.43
CA ALA A 193 10.74 16.98 -16.24
C ALA A 193 10.86 15.74 -17.14
N LEU A 194 10.56 14.55 -16.61
CA LEU A 194 10.51 13.30 -17.38
C LEU A 194 9.37 13.33 -18.40
N PHE A 195 8.20 13.85 -18.02
CA PHE A 195 7.10 14.02 -18.97
C PHE A 195 7.49 14.93 -20.13
N ALA A 196 8.06 16.10 -19.86
CA ALA A 196 8.51 17.04 -20.89
C ALA A 196 9.50 16.42 -21.89
N ARG A 197 10.36 15.50 -21.44
CA ARG A 197 11.34 14.81 -22.29
C ARG A 197 10.75 13.64 -23.08
N HIS A 198 9.80 12.91 -22.49
CA HIS A 198 9.33 11.62 -23.02
C HIS A 198 7.83 11.61 -23.38
N HIS A 199 7.15 12.77 -23.38
CA HIS A 199 5.69 12.82 -23.54
C HIS A 199 5.21 12.03 -24.76
N ALA A 200 5.94 12.06 -25.89
CA ALA A 200 5.60 11.34 -27.12
C ALA A 200 5.37 9.82 -26.96
N GLU A 201 6.03 9.21 -25.96
CA GLU A 201 6.03 7.78 -25.66
C GLU A 201 5.16 7.43 -24.45
N ILE A 202 4.90 8.40 -23.57
CA ILE A 202 4.11 8.23 -22.36
C ILE A 202 2.63 8.09 -22.74
N ALA A 203 2.08 6.91 -22.50
CA ALA A 203 0.69 6.55 -22.75
C ALA A 203 -0.22 7.00 -21.59
N ALA A 204 0.26 6.94 -20.35
CA ALA A 204 -0.44 7.48 -19.20
C ALA A 204 0.53 7.87 -18.08
N VAL A 205 0.07 8.75 -17.19
CA VAL A 205 0.76 9.14 -15.96
C VAL A 205 -0.05 8.66 -14.76
N LEU A 206 0.60 7.94 -13.84
CA LEU A 206 0.11 7.70 -12.48
C LEU A 206 0.74 8.75 -11.57
N LEU A 207 -0.07 9.61 -10.96
CA LEU A 207 0.38 10.78 -10.22
C LEU A 207 -0.16 10.77 -8.79
N ASP A 208 0.73 10.79 -7.80
CA ASP A 208 0.33 11.02 -6.41
C ASP A 208 -0.04 12.48 -6.15
N LEU A 209 -0.96 12.68 -5.20
CA LEU A 209 -1.37 13.99 -4.70
C LEU A 209 -0.52 14.46 -3.52
N ALA A 210 -0.05 13.53 -2.68
CA ALA A 210 0.58 13.85 -1.41
C ALA A 210 2.12 13.79 -1.51
N MET A 211 2.71 14.67 -2.32
CA MET A 211 4.17 14.71 -2.53
C MET A 211 4.81 16.00 -1.99
N PRO A 212 6.06 15.96 -1.50
CA PRO A 212 6.84 17.15 -1.17
C PRO A 212 7.29 17.92 -2.43
N HIS A 213 7.73 19.16 -2.24
CA HIS A 213 8.26 20.09 -3.26
C HIS A 213 7.25 20.63 -4.28
N MET A 214 6.59 19.75 -5.03
CA MET A 214 5.54 20.10 -6.00
C MET A 214 4.34 19.20 -5.76
N THR A 215 3.19 19.81 -5.46
CA THR A 215 1.97 19.07 -5.17
C THR A 215 1.41 18.43 -6.44
N GLY A 216 0.65 17.34 -6.30
CA GLY A 216 0.12 16.62 -7.47
C GLY A 216 -0.80 17.46 -8.36
N ASP A 217 -1.49 18.46 -7.82
CA ASP A 217 -2.27 19.43 -8.59
C ASP A 217 -1.41 20.36 -9.44
N GLN A 218 -0.28 20.84 -8.91
CA GLN A 218 0.68 21.62 -9.67
C GLN A 218 1.31 20.79 -10.79
N ALA A 219 1.75 19.56 -10.49
CA ALA A 219 2.31 18.66 -11.48
C ALA A 219 1.29 18.30 -12.58
N PHE A 220 0.02 18.09 -12.21
CA PHE A 220 -1.06 17.86 -13.16
C PHE A 220 -1.24 19.05 -14.12
N ASP A 221 -1.31 20.28 -13.59
CA ASP A 221 -1.51 21.48 -14.41
C ASP A 221 -0.32 21.73 -15.36
N GLU A 222 0.91 21.43 -14.94
CA GLU A 222 2.12 21.46 -15.78
C GLU A 222 2.06 20.42 -16.91
N ILE A 223 1.70 19.18 -16.59
CA ILE A 223 1.57 18.08 -17.57
C ILE A 223 0.51 18.42 -18.63
N GLN A 224 -0.63 18.94 -18.20
CA GLN A 224 -1.72 19.35 -19.11
C GLN A 224 -1.31 20.54 -20.00
N ARG A 225 -0.43 21.42 -19.52
CA ARG A 225 0.11 22.52 -20.35
C ARG A 225 1.04 22.01 -21.45
N ILE A 226 1.83 20.97 -21.16
CA ILE A 226 2.71 20.32 -22.14
C ILE A 226 1.87 19.54 -23.17
N ARG A 227 0.87 18.80 -22.69
CA ARG A 227 -0.04 18.03 -23.53
C ARG A 227 -1.46 18.05 -22.94
N PRO A 228 -2.40 18.80 -23.55
CA PRO A 228 -3.78 18.91 -23.06
C PRO A 228 -4.61 17.61 -23.14
N ASP A 229 -4.19 16.64 -23.94
CA ASP A 229 -4.79 15.31 -24.05
C ASP A 229 -4.02 14.26 -23.21
N ALA A 230 -3.13 14.68 -22.31
CA ALA A 230 -2.39 13.78 -21.46
C ALA A 230 -3.33 12.96 -20.56
N CYS A 231 -3.23 11.63 -20.68
CA CYS A 231 -3.93 10.70 -19.82
C CYS A 231 -3.29 10.67 -18.43
N VAL A 232 -3.84 11.42 -17.47
CA VAL A 232 -3.38 11.42 -16.08
C VAL A 232 -4.39 10.72 -15.18
N ILE A 233 -3.90 9.72 -14.44
CA ILE A 233 -4.63 8.97 -13.41
C ILE A 233 -4.06 9.39 -12.07
N LEU A 234 -4.92 9.94 -11.20
CA LEU A 234 -4.52 10.28 -9.84
C LEU A 234 -4.50 9.04 -8.96
N SER A 235 -3.51 8.97 -8.08
CA SER A 235 -3.39 7.90 -7.12
C SER A 235 -3.22 8.44 -5.70
N SER A 236 -4.11 8.12 -4.76
CA SER A 236 -4.05 8.70 -3.42
C SER A 236 -4.60 7.77 -2.34
N GLY A 237 -4.12 7.93 -1.11
CA GLY A 237 -4.68 7.28 0.08
C GLY A 237 -5.99 7.91 0.60
N TYR A 238 -6.37 9.09 0.10
CA TYR A 238 -7.63 9.75 0.43
C TYR A 238 -8.81 9.19 -0.39
N THR A 239 -10.04 9.50 0.01
CA THR A 239 -11.22 9.01 -0.71
C THR A 239 -11.39 9.70 -2.06
N GLU A 240 -11.98 9.00 -3.03
CA GLU A 240 -12.22 9.51 -4.39
C GLU A 240 -13.01 10.84 -4.38
N ARG A 241 -13.95 11.03 -3.44
CA ARG A 241 -14.73 12.27 -3.30
C ARG A 241 -13.87 13.48 -2.95
N ASP A 242 -12.90 13.30 -2.05
CA ASP A 242 -12.00 14.38 -1.63
C ASP A 242 -11.05 14.75 -2.78
N ALA A 243 -10.55 13.75 -3.50
CA ALA A 243 -9.69 13.94 -4.66
C ALA A 243 -10.45 14.59 -5.83
N MET A 244 -11.61 14.06 -6.23
CA MET A 244 -12.36 14.57 -7.39
C MET A 244 -12.87 16.01 -7.19
N SER A 245 -13.15 16.42 -5.95
CA SER A 245 -13.57 17.80 -5.66
C SER A 245 -12.53 18.85 -6.05
N ARG A 246 -11.23 18.52 -5.95
CA ARG A 246 -10.11 19.42 -6.30
C ARG A 246 -9.80 19.47 -7.80
N PHE A 247 -10.25 18.46 -8.56
CA PHE A 247 -9.95 18.30 -9.99
C PHE A 247 -11.21 18.30 -10.88
N ALA A 248 -12.36 18.67 -10.32
CA ALA A 248 -13.62 18.77 -11.05
C ALA A 248 -13.47 19.71 -12.26
N GLY A 249 -13.72 19.19 -13.47
CA GLY A 249 -13.64 19.95 -14.73
C GLY A 249 -12.25 20.05 -15.37
N LYS A 250 -11.20 19.48 -14.78
CA LYS A 250 -9.81 19.61 -15.27
C LYS A 250 -9.35 18.53 -16.27
N GLY A 251 -10.25 17.67 -16.79
CA GLY A 251 -9.88 16.63 -17.76
C GLY A 251 -9.16 15.42 -17.16
N LEU A 252 -9.39 15.13 -15.88
CA LEU A 252 -8.82 13.96 -15.21
C LEU A 252 -9.29 12.66 -15.88
N ALA A 253 -8.33 11.79 -16.19
CA ALA A 253 -8.62 10.55 -16.91
C ALA A 253 -9.13 9.44 -15.96
N GLY A 254 -8.72 9.47 -14.69
CA GLY A 254 -9.30 8.62 -13.64
C GLY A 254 -8.66 8.80 -12.27
N PHE A 255 -9.18 8.06 -11.29
CA PHE A 255 -8.67 7.98 -9.93
C PHE A 255 -8.43 6.52 -9.53
N LEU A 256 -7.39 6.28 -8.73
CA LEU A 256 -7.04 4.99 -8.18
C LEU A 256 -6.66 5.12 -6.70
N GLN A 257 -7.49 4.59 -5.81
CA GLN A 257 -7.22 4.64 -4.38
C GLN A 257 -6.04 3.74 -4.02
N LYS A 258 -5.08 4.28 -3.27
CA LYS A 258 -3.99 3.50 -2.65
C LYS A 258 -4.48 2.87 -1.34
N PRO A 259 -4.10 1.62 -1.04
CA PRO A 259 -3.39 0.66 -1.90
C PRO A 259 -4.30 0.09 -3.01
N TYR A 260 -3.75 -0.24 -4.18
CA TYR A 260 -4.48 -0.86 -5.30
C TYR A 260 -3.87 -2.19 -5.73
N GLU A 261 -4.75 -3.12 -6.14
CA GLU A 261 -4.37 -4.43 -6.65
C GLU A 261 -4.13 -4.40 -8.17
N LEU A 262 -3.38 -5.39 -8.67
CA LEU A 262 -3.05 -5.53 -10.10
C LEU A 262 -4.30 -5.48 -11.01
N GLN A 263 -5.40 -6.12 -10.59
CA GLN A 263 -6.64 -6.15 -11.37
C GLN A 263 -7.30 -4.77 -11.45
N ALA A 264 -7.32 -4.02 -10.36
CA ALA A 264 -7.88 -2.66 -10.32
C ALA A 264 -7.04 -1.70 -11.18
N LEU A 265 -5.70 -1.79 -11.09
CA LEU A 265 -4.78 -1.04 -11.95
C LEU A 265 -4.98 -1.38 -13.43
N ALA A 266 -5.06 -2.68 -13.77
CA ALA A 266 -5.28 -3.14 -15.14
C ALA A 266 -6.63 -2.69 -15.70
N ALA A 267 -7.70 -2.81 -14.92
CA ALA A 267 -9.03 -2.36 -15.31
C ALA A 267 -9.07 -0.85 -15.56
N LYS A 268 -8.46 -0.06 -14.66
CA LYS A 268 -8.39 1.39 -14.82
C LYS A 268 -7.56 1.80 -16.04
N LEU A 269 -6.39 1.21 -16.25
CA LEU A 269 -5.56 1.49 -17.43
C LEU A 269 -6.29 1.10 -18.73
N ARG A 270 -6.97 -0.04 -18.75
CA ARG A 270 -7.77 -0.45 -19.91
C ARG A 270 -8.90 0.54 -20.19
N GLU A 271 -9.63 0.95 -19.15
CA GLU A 271 -10.72 1.92 -19.26
C GLU A 271 -10.22 3.25 -19.86
N VAL A 272 -9.10 3.76 -19.35
CA VAL A 272 -8.62 5.09 -19.74
C VAL A 272 -7.91 5.07 -21.09
N LEU A 273 -7.09 4.06 -21.36
CA LEU A 273 -6.36 3.96 -22.63
C LEU A 273 -7.27 3.56 -23.81
N SER A 274 -8.42 2.91 -23.56
CA SER A 274 -9.42 2.63 -24.61
C SER A 274 -10.29 3.84 -24.98
N ARG A 275 -10.36 4.85 -24.10
CA ARG A 275 -11.04 6.12 -24.38
C ARG A 275 -10.17 7.12 -25.14
N SER A 276 -8.85 6.91 -25.19
CA SER A 276 -7.99 7.70 -26.06
C SER A 276 -8.19 7.22 -27.50
N PRO A 277 -8.60 8.08 -28.45
CA PRO A 277 -8.81 7.65 -29.84
C PRO A 277 -7.54 7.00 -30.35
N ALA A 278 -7.70 5.81 -30.93
CA ALA A 278 -6.62 5.00 -31.47
C ALA A 278 -5.66 5.87 -32.27
N ARG A 279 -4.40 5.91 -31.83
CA ARG A 279 -3.29 6.40 -32.64
C ARG A 279 -3.12 5.40 -33.78
N GLU A 280 -3.92 5.55 -34.84
CA GLU A 280 -3.72 4.84 -36.11
C GLU A 280 -2.28 5.08 -36.53
N ARG A 281 -1.47 4.02 -36.48
CA ARG A 281 -0.21 4.01 -37.23
C ARG A 281 -0.59 4.02 -38.71
N PRO A 282 0.00 4.88 -39.55
CA PRO A 282 -0.17 4.75 -40.99
C PRO A 282 0.26 3.34 -41.38
N ALA A 283 -0.59 2.66 -42.14
CA ALA A 283 -0.25 1.41 -42.78
C ALA A 283 1.03 1.62 -43.61
N ASP A 284 2.01 0.73 -43.43
CA ASP A 284 3.13 0.62 -44.35
C ASP A 284 2.57 0.40 -45.75
N ALA A 285 2.73 1.41 -46.59
CA ALA A 285 2.66 1.30 -48.03
C ALA A 285 4.09 1.19 -48.54
N SER A 286 4.55 -0.02 -48.82
CA SER A 286 5.44 -0.39 -49.94
C SER A 286 5.62 -1.90 -49.99
#